data_AF-A0AAU8ZJX0-F1
#
_entry.id   AF-A0AAU8ZJX0-F1
#
_cell.length_a   1.000
_cell.length_b   1.000
_cell.length_c   1.000
_cell.angle_alpha   90.00
_cell.angle_beta   90.00
_cell.angle_gamma   90.00
#
_symmetry.space_group_name_H-M   'P 1'
#
loop_
_entity.id
_entity.type
_entity.pdbx_description
1 polymer ?
#
loop_
_entity_poly.entity_id
_entity_poly.type
_entity_poly.pdbx_seq_one_letter_code
_entity_poly.pdbx_strand_id
1 'polypeptide(L)'
;MMKKNRPCGGGLNLSDIENCPAIITISTTERTKKRTPKKHRARIAVLGAGTSGITENDILRRCGLSSGRNYCSEIERLTGITLNRDDEPNPDGIASHYRYSISNRQDAQKVINLVNNSAHYGGYPGLSKQQADIYLNLYPTE
;
A
#
# COMPACT_ATOMS: atom_id res chain seq x y z
N MET A 1 -29.16 12.36 37.74
CA MET A 1 -29.36 13.10 36.48
C MET A 1 -29.24 12.12 35.31
N MET A 2 -30.35 11.80 34.64
CA MET A 2 -30.37 10.82 33.54
C MET A 2 -30.00 11.49 32.21
N LYS A 3 -29.03 10.94 31.46
CA LYS A 3 -28.70 11.39 30.11
C LYS A 3 -29.83 10.98 29.15
N LYS A 4 -30.51 11.95 28.54
CA LYS A 4 -31.46 11.70 27.43
C LYS A 4 -30.68 11.32 26.17
N ASN A 5 -31.02 10.19 25.56
CA ASN A 5 -30.49 9.77 24.26
C ASN A 5 -30.90 10.76 23.17
N ARG A 6 -29.95 11.19 22.34
CA ARG A 6 -30.23 11.97 21.12
C ARG A 6 -30.80 11.04 20.06
N PRO A 7 -31.80 11.46 19.25
CA PRO A 7 -32.25 10.68 18.11
C PRO A 7 -31.15 10.68 17.05
N CYS A 8 -30.55 9.52 16.78
CA CYS A 8 -29.77 9.28 15.57
C CYS A 8 -30.75 9.05 14.41
N GLY A 9 -31.32 10.13 13.89
CA GLY A 9 -32.12 10.12 12.67
C GLY A 9 -31.25 10.29 11.44
N GLY A 10 -31.54 9.50 10.40
CA GLY A 10 -31.06 9.73 9.02
C GLY A 10 -30.31 8.55 8.43
N GLY A 11 -30.98 7.41 8.20
CA GLY A 11 -30.49 6.42 7.25
C GLY A 11 -30.53 7.01 5.84
N LEU A 12 -29.43 6.91 5.10
CA LEU A 12 -29.42 7.25 3.67
C LEU A 12 -30.28 6.22 2.95
N ASN A 13 -31.39 6.64 2.33
CA ASN A 13 -32.17 5.73 1.49
C ASN A 13 -31.45 5.57 0.16
N LEU A 14 -31.41 4.33 -0.35
CA LEU A 14 -30.75 4.01 -1.63
C LEU A 14 -31.34 4.80 -2.81
N SER A 15 -32.63 5.17 -2.71
CA SER A 15 -33.35 6.01 -3.67
C SER A 15 -32.82 7.44 -3.77
N ASP A 16 -32.16 7.96 -2.73
CA ASP A 16 -31.65 9.34 -2.71
C ASP A 16 -30.36 9.48 -3.54
N ILE A 17 -29.73 8.36 -3.90
CA ILE A 17 -28.49 8.30 -4.69
C ILE A 17 -28.79 8.37 -6.19
N GLU A 18 -29.97 7.93 -6.63
CA GLU A 18 -30.27 7.71 -8.05
C GLU A 18 -30.52 9.00 -8.84
N ASN A 19 -30.74 10.14 -8.17
CA ASN A 19 -31.04 11.41 -8.83
C ASN A 19 -29.93 12.48 -8.68
N CYS A 20 -28.72 12.08 -8.31
CA CYS A 20 -27.57 13.00 -8.27
C CYS A 20 -26.96 13.18 -9.68
N PRO A 21 -27.01 14.39 -10.27
CA PRO A 21 -26.52 14.63 -11.64
C PRO A 21 -24.99 14.44 -11.79
N ALA A 22 -24.24 14.38 -10.68
CA ALA A 22 -22.81 14.06 -10.67
C ALA A 22 -22.48 12.56 -10.88
N ILE A 23 -23.49 11.65 -10.85
CA ILE A 23 -23.27 10.20 -10.96
C ILE A 23 -23.56 9.67 -12.39
N ILE A 24 -24.31 10.43 -13.21
CA ILE A 24 -24.82 9.93 -14.51
C ILE A 24 -23.73 9.81 -15.60
N THR A 25 -22.52 10.34 -15.39
CA THR A 25 -21.41 10.24 -16.38
C THR A 25 -20.34 9.21 -16.02
N ILE A 26 -20.73 8.03 -15.53
CA ILE A 26 -19.83 6.87 -15.53
C ILE A 26 -20.56 5.72 -16.21
N SER A 27 -20.29 5.56 -17.50
CA SER A 27 -20.73 4.42 -18.31
C SER A 27 -20.51 3.12 -17.53
N THR A 28 -21.60 2.36 -17.38
CA THR A 28 -21.73 1.12 -16.59
C THR A 28 -20.78 -0.01 -17.00
N THR A 29 -19.95 0.17 -18.03
CA THR A 29 -18.91 -0.76 -18.48
C THR A 29 -17.54 -0.58 -17.80
N GLU A 30 -17.23 0.59 -17.24
CA GLU A 30 -15.92 0.90 -16.60
C GLU A 30 -15.89 0.60 -15.09
N ARG A 31 -17.04 0.27 -14.48
CA ARG A 31 -17.17 0.09 -13.03
C ARG A 31 -16.59 -1.23 -12.49
N THR A 32 -16.12 -2.13 -13.35
CA THR A 32 -15.72 -3.49 -12.95
C THR A 32 -14.23 -3.68 -12.65
N LYS A 33 -13.36 -2.71 -12.96
CA LYS A 33 -11.94 -2.81 -12.58
C LYS A 33 -11.76 -2.33 -11.14
N LYS A 34 -11.71 -3.25 -10.18
CA LYS A 34 -11.40 -2.95 -8.78
C LYS A 34 -10.10 -2.12 -8.72
N ARG A 35 -10.17 -0.94 -8.11
CA ARG A 35 -9.02 -0.05 -7.95
C ARG A 35 -7.94 -0.77 -7.15
N THR A 36 -6.69 -0.66 -7.59
CA THR A 36 -5.54 -1.21 -6.88
C THR A 36 -5.47 -0.64 -5.45
N PRO A 37 -5.46 -1.48 -4.40
CA PRO A 37 -5.47 -1.01 -3.02
C PRO A 37 -4.22 -0.21 -2.65
N LYS A 38 -4.37 0.68 -1.66
CA LYS A 38 -3.28 1.48 -1.07
C LYS A 38 -2.08 0.61 -0.65
N LYS A 39 -2.36 -0.51 0.03
CA LYS A 39 -1.36 -1.49 0.48
C LYS A 39 -0.54 -2.08 -0.66
N HIS A 40 -1.18 -2.34 -1.81
CA HIS A 40 -0.48 -2.91 -2.97
C HIS A 40 0.53 -1.91 -3.53
N ARG A 41 0.15 -0.64 -3.68
CA ARG A 41 1.06 0.42 -4.12
C ARG A 41 2.24 0.61 -3.16
N ALA A 42 1.98 0.60 -1.85
CA ALA A 42 3.02 0.72 -0.83
C ALA A 42 4.03 -0.45 -0.90
N ARG A 43 3.55 -1.69 -1.04
CA ARG A 43 4.42 -2.88 -1.18
C ARG A 43 5.28 -2.82 -2.44
N ILE A 44 4.73 -2.37 -3.57
CA ILE A 44 5.50 -2.13 -4.80
C ILE A 44 6.54 -1.02 -4.58
N ALA A 45 6.21 0.05 -3.87
CA ALA A 45 7.17 1.12 -3.59
C ALA A 45 8.35 0.62 -2.75
N VAL A 46 8.09 -0.20 -1.72
CA VAL A 46 9.14 -0.86 -0.93
C VAL A 46 10.00 -1.77 -1.81
N LEU A 47 9.37 -2.61 -2.62
CA LEU A 47 10.08 -3.52 -3.53
C LEU A 47 10.90 -2.77 -4.60
N GLY A 48 10.37 -1.67 -5.14
CA GLY A 48 11.01 -0.87 -6.17
C GLY A 48 12.13 0.04 -5.65
N ALA A 49 12.28 0.17 -4.34
CA ALA A 49 13.37 0.93 -3.75
C ALA A 49 14.72 0.18 -3.81
N GLY A 50 14.70 -1.14 -4.04
CA GLY A 50 15.91 -1.95 -4.12
C GLY A 50 16.71 -1.91 -2.82
N THR A 51 18.02 -2.10 -2.95
CA THR A 51 18.97 -2.02 -1.81
C THR A 51 19.08 -0.62 -1.21
N SER A 52 18.73 0.44 -1.95
CA SER A 52 18.72 1.82 -1.44
C SER A 52 17.68 2.06 -0.34
N GLY A 53 16.71 1.14 -0.21
CA GLY A 53 15.68 1.20 0.80
C GLY A 53 14.73 2.39 0.66
N ILE A 54 13.74 2.43 1.56
CA ILE A 54 12.67 3.41 1.52
C ILE A 54 12.30 3.89 2.92
N THR A 55 11.97 5.18 3.04
CA THR A 55 11.44 5.74 4.28
C THR A 55 9.91 5.71 4.30
N GLU A 56 9.32 5.92 5.47
CA GLU A 56 7.87 6.11 5.61
C GLU A 56 7.38 7.33 4.78
N ASN A 57 8.20 8.38 4.70
CA ASN A 57 7.90 9.59 3.93
C ASN A 57 7.94 9.34 2.43
N ASP A 58 8.90 8.53 1.94
CA ASP A 58 8.95 8.09 0.55
C ASP A 58 7.67 7.36 0.16
N ILE A 59 7.21 6.42 1.00
CA ILE A 59 5.96 5.67 0.73
C ILE A 59 4.78 6.64 0.67
N LEU A 60 4.68 7.56 1.64
CA LEU A 60 3.62 8.55 1.69
C LEU A 60 3.56 9.38 0.40
N ARG A 61 4.70 9.96 0.00
CA ARG A 61 4.81 10.84 -1.17
C ARG A 61 4.62 10.09 -2.48
N ARG A 62 5.32 8.97 -2.68
CA ARG A 62 5.28 8.19 -3.93
C ARG A 62 3.92 7.54 -4.17
N CYS A 63 3.22 7.12 -3.09
CA CYS A 63 1.95 6.41 -3.22
C CYS A 63 0.70 7.30 -3.06
N GLY A 64 0.87 8.60 -2.77
CA GLY A 64 -0.23 9.53 -2.51
C GLY A 64 -1.11 9.06 -1.34
N LEU A 65 -0.47 8.73 -0.22
CA LEU A 65 -1.14 8.22 0.97
C LEU A 65 -1.21 9.30 2.05
N SER A 66 -2.16 9.17 2.99
CA SER A 66 -2.25 10.02 4.17
C SER A 66 -1.30 9.59 5.29
N SER A 67 -0.71 8.40 5.18
CA SER A 67 0.31 7.85 6.08
C SER A 67 1.10 6.80 5.33
N GLY A 68 2.43 6.82 5.49
CA GLY A 68 3.36 5.78 5.02
C GLY A 68 3.81 4.82 6.13
N ARG A 69 3.29 4.99 7.34
CA ARG A 69 3.67 4.18 8.51
C ARG A 69 3.11 2.76 8.41
N ASN A 70 3.73 1.84 9.14
CA ASN A 70 3.31 0.44 9.33
C ASN A 70 3.39 -0.48 8.09
N TYR A 71 3.66 0.01 6.88
CA TYR A 71 3.71 -0.88 5.70
C TYR A 71 4.93 -1.81 5.73
N CYS A 72 6.10 -1.31 6.13
CA CYS A 72 7.30 -2.12 6.27
C CYS A 72 7.11 -3.21 7.32
N SER A 73 6.62 -2.84 8.51
CA SER A 73 6.30 -3.81 9.57
C SER A 73 5.19 -4.79 9.19
N GLU A 74 4.19 -4.36 8.40
CA GLU A 74 3.18 -5.26 7.86
C GLU A 74 3.78 -6.27 6.88
N ILE A 75 4.73 -5.86 6.04
CA ILE A 75 5.45 -6.76 5.13
C ILE A 75 6.18 -7.82 5.95
N GLU A 76 7.01 -7.42 6.92
CA GLU A 76 7.76 -8.34 7.79
C GLU A 76 6.83 -9.37 8.45
N ARG A 77 5.71 -8.92 9.03
CA ARG A 77 4.72 -9.80 9.67
C ARG A 77 4.08 -10.79 8.69
N LEU A 78 3.84 -10.40 7.45
CA LEU A 78 3.14 -11.21 6.46
C LEU A 78 4.06 -12.16 5.68
N THR A 79 5.33 -11.82 5.52
CA THR A 79 6.31 -12.62 4.76
C THR A 79 7.29 -13.37 5.66
N GLY A 80 7.41 -12.99 6.93
CA GLY A 80 8.41 -13.52 7.85
C GLY A 80 9.83 -13.04 7.57
N ILE A 81 10.02 -12.03 6.71
CA ILE A 81 11.35 -11.43 6.48
C ILE A 81 11.69 -10.44 7.59
N THR A 82 12.97 -10.14 7.73
CA THR A 82 13.46 -9.03 8.54
C THR A 82 14.00 -7.96 7.61
N LEU A 83 13.44 -6.75 7.67
CA LEU A 83 13.97 -5.61 6.90
C LEU A 83 15.13 -4.99 7.67
N ASN A 84 16.17 -4.58 6.96
CA ASN A 84 17.20 -3.74 7.55
C ASN A 84 16.58 -2.38 7.90
N ARG A 85 17.02 -1.80 9.02
CA ARG A 85 16.56 -0.49 9.49
C ARG A 85 17.78 0.37 9.75
N ASP A 86 18.01 1.32 8.85
CA ASP A 86 19.03 2.34 9.03
C ASP A 86 18.39 3.61 9.57
N ASP A 87 19.02 4.24 10.54
CA ASP A 87 18.51 5.47 11.14
C ASP A 87 18.85 6.66 10.22
N GLU A 88 17.84 7.31 9.66
CA GLU A 88 18.01 8.45 8.76
C GLU A 88 17.56 9.73 9.47
N PRO A 89 18.50 10.64 9.83
CA PRO A 89 18.16 11.88 10.50
C PRO A 89 17.28 12.75 9.60
N ASN A 90 16.31 13.42 10.21
CA ASN A 90 15.47 14.34 9.47
C ASN A 90 16.30 15.54 8.96
N PRO A 91 15.94 16.13 7.80
CA PRO A 91 16.67 17.28 7.25
C PRO A 91 16.70 18.51 8.19
N ASP A 92 15.73 18.62 9.10
CA ASP A 92 15.65 19.67 10.13
C ASP A 92 16.50 19.35 11.38
N GLY A 93 17.14 18.18 11.43
CA GLY A 93 17.95 17.70 12.55
C GLY A 93 17.13 17.23 13.76
N ILE A 94 15.80 17.18 13.67
CA ILE A 94 14.93 16.81 14.79
C ILE A 94 14.33 15.43 14.53
N ALA A 95 14.69 14.48 15.39
CA ALA A 95 14.33 13.07 15.24
C ALA A 95 14.84 12.45 13.93
N SER A 96 14.46 11.21 13.71
CA SER A 96 14.90 10.42 12.57
C SER A 96 13.79 9.49 12.11
N HIS A 97 13.92 9.00 10.88
CA HIS A 97 13.08 7.97 10.31
C HIS A 97 13.92 6.76 9.98
N TYR A 98 13.34 5.58 10.11
CA TYR A 98 13.98 4.38 9.57
C TYR A 98 13.89 4.37 8.05
N ARG A 99 15.04 4.10 7.43
CA ARG A 99 15.15 3.64 6.06
C ARG A 99 15.12 2.12 6.07
N TYR A 100 14.09 1.56 5.44
CA TYR A 100 13.87 0.13 5.36
C TYR A 100 14.41 -0.42 4.05
N SER A 101 15.27 -1.43 4.08
CA SER A 101 15.76 -2.11 2.87
C SER A 101 15.56 -3.62 2.96
N ILE A 102 15.30 -4.24 1.80
CA ILE A 102 15.28 -5.70 1.66
C ILE A 102 16.71 -6.13 1.33
N SER A 103 17.22 -7.10 2.08
CA SER A 103 18.65 -7.46 2.05
C SER A 103 19.04 -8.25 0.81
N ASN A 104 18.19 -9.17 0.35
CA ASN A 104 18.54 -10.15 -0.67
C ASN A 104 17.35 -10.48 -1.58
N ARG A 105 17.66 -11.15 -2.71
CA ARG A 105 16.68 -11.54 -3.71
C ARG A 105 15.64 -12.54 -3.21
N GLN A 106 15.99 -13.41 -2.25
CA GLN A 106 15.05 -14.38 -1.69
C GLN A 106 13.93 -13.69 -0.91
N ASP A 107 14.27 -12.68 -0.11
CA ASP A 107 13.30 -11.90 0.63
C ASP A 107 12.46 -11.02 -0.29
N ALA A 108 13.07 -10.44 -1.33
CA ALA A 108 12.33 -9.73 -2.37
C ALA A 108 11.30 -10.63 -3.07
N GLN A 109 11.65 -11.89 -3.35
CA GLN A 109 10.72 -12.88 -3.92
C GLN A 109 9.52 -13.14 -3.00
N LYS A 110 9.72 -13.22 -1.67
CA LYS A 110 8.60 -13.36 -0.72
C LYS A 110 7.66 -12.16 -0.77
N VAL A 111 8.19 -10.94 -0.92
CA VAL A 111 7.38 -9.72 -1.07
C VAL A 111 6.62 -9.73 -2.40
N ILE A 112 7.23 -10.15 -3.51
CA ILE A 112 6.55 -10.31 -4.80
C ILE A 112 5.39 -11.31 -4.69
N ASN A 113 5.62 -12.45 -4.02
CA ASN A 113 4.57 -13.44 -3.79
C ASN A 113 3.42 -12.85 -2.97
N LEU A 114 3.72 -12.08 -1.93
CA LEU A 114 2.70 -11.36 -1.15
C LEU A 114 1.88 -10.38 -2.01
N VAL A 115 2.55 -9.62 -2.88
CA VAL A 115 1.92 -8.66 -3.79
C VAL A 115 0.96 -9.37 -4.74
N ASN A 116 1.42 -10.45 -5.38
CA ASN A 116 0.64 -11.21 -6.36
C ASN A 116 -0.52 -11.98 -5.72
N ASN A 117 -0.29 -12.62 -4.57
CA ASN A 117 -1.35 -13.32 -3.84
C ASN A 117 -2.45 -12.33 -3.41
N SER A 118 -2.06 -11.16 -2.90
CA SER A 118 -3.03 -10.12 -2.51
C SER A 118 -3.82 -9.58 -3.69
N ALA A 119 -3.20 -9.52 -4.87
CA ALA A 119 -3.85 -9.11 -6.11
C ALA A 119 -4.85 -10.16 -6.60
N HIS A 120 -4.44 -11.43 -6.59
CA HIS A 120 -5.27 -12.56 -6.93
C HIS A 120 -6.53 -12.62 -6.07
N TYR A 121 -6.39 -12.64 -4.73
CA TYR A 121 -7.54 -12.65 -3.82
C TYR A 121 -8.38 -11.37 -3.88
N GLY A 122 -7.75 -10.24 -4.21
CA GLY A 122 -8.45 -8.97 -4.35
C GLY A 122 -9.20 -8.81 -5.67
N GLY A 123 -8.94 -9.65 -6.67
CA GLY A 123 -9.50 -9.54 -8.01
C GLY A 123 -9.00 -8.31 -8.77
N TYR A 124 -7.73 -7.95 -8.63
CA TYR A 124 -7.08 -6.88 -9.38
C TYR A 124 -5.74 -7.34 -9.95
N PRO A 125 -5.18 -6.67 -10.98
CA PRO A 125 -3.93 -7.10 -11.60
C PRO A 125 -2.75 -7.07 -10.62
N GLY A 126 -1.98 -8.16 -10.59
CA GLY A 126 -0.69 -8.25 -9.90
C GLY A 126 0.48 -7.85 -10.81
N LEU A 127 1.70 -8.15 -10.35
CA LEU A 127 2.91 -8.01 -11.15
C LEU A 127 2.97 -9.10 -12.22
N SER A 128 3.31 -8.71 -13.45
CA SER A 128 3.68 -9.66 -14.51
C SER A 128 5.03 -10.33 -14.18
N LYS A 129 5.34 -11.43 -14.87
CA LYS A 129 6.67 -12.09 -14.74
C LYS A 129 7.82 -11.12 -15.04
N GLN A 130 7.71 -10.37 -16.13
CA GLN A 130 8.72 -9.36 -16.50
C GLN A 130 8.89 -8.28 -15.43
N GLN A 131 7.80 -7.80 -14.83
CA GLN A 131 7.87 -6.83 -13.74
C GLN A 131 8.53 -7.43 -12.50
N ALA A 132 8.18 -8.67 -12.14
CA ALA A 132 8.81 -9.37 -11.04
C ALA A 132 10.32 -9.52 -11.26
N ASP A 133 10.77 -9.90 -12.46
CA ASP A 133 12.18 -10.05 -12.80
C ASP A 133 12.94 -8.72 -12.70
N ILE A 134 12.34 -7.61 -13.18
CA ILE A 134 12.90 -6.26 -13.03
C ILE A 134 13.12 -5.94 -11.54
N TYR A 135 12.13 -6.21 -10.69
CA TYR A 135 12.27 -5.96 -9.25
C TYR A 135 13.28 -6.88 -8.57
N LEU A 136 13.35 -8.16 -8.93
CA LEU A 136 14.32 -9.10 -8.37
C LEU A 136 15.77 -8.70 -8.70
N ASN A 137 15.99 -8.12 -9.88
CA ASN A 137 17.30 -7.63 -10.30
C ASN A 137 17.79 -6.42 -9.51
N LEU A 138 16.93 -5.76 -8.72
CA LEU A 138 17.35 -4.71 -7.79
C LEU A 138 18.06 -5.25 -6.54
N TYR A 139 18.06 -6.57 -6.34
CA TYR A 139 18.58 -7.22 -5.14
C TYR A 139 19.70 -8.21 -5.47
N PRO A 140 20.72 -8.31 -4.60
CA PRO A 140 21.80 -9.27 -4.76
C PRO A 140 21.28 -10.71 -4.59
N THR A 141 21.93 -11.65 -5.26
CA THR A 141 21.61 -13.08 -5.18
C THR A 141 22.03 -13.74 -3.87
N GLU A 142 22.89 -13.07 -3.09
CA GLU A 142 23.43 -13.53 -1.80
C GLU A 142 23.47 -12.38 -0.79
#